data_AF-A0A9D0KK00-F1
#
_entry.id   AF-A0A9D0KK00-F1
#
_cell.length_a   1.000
_cell.length_b   1.000
_cell.length_c   1.000
_cell.angle_alpha   90.00
_cell.angle_beta   90.00
_cell.angle_gamma   90.00
#
_symmetry.space_group_name_H-M   'P 1'
#
loop_
_entity.id
_entity.type
_entity.pdbx_description
1 polymer ?
#
loop_
_entity_poly.entity_id
_entity_poly.type
_entity_poly.pdbx_seq_one_letter_code
_entity_poly.pdbx_strand_id
1 'polypeptide(L)'
;MNREMTSRERIARMYAHREADRIPVIDIPWQATIERWCREGMPEGMSYVDYFDLDRIAHISVDNSPRYPVRILEETDDYVIQTTA
;
A
#
# COMPACT_ATOMS: atom_id res chain seq x y z
N MET A 1 26.92 5.50 -16.72
CA MET A 1 25.99 5.63 -15.58
C MET A 1 24.59 5.45 -16.15
N ASN A 2 23.84 4.42 -15.73
CA ASN A 2 22.48 4.20 -16.24
C ASN A 2 21.57 5.35 -15.77
N ARG A 3 20.68 5.82 -16.65
CA ARG A 3 19.72 6.89 -16.33
C ARG A 3 18.75 6.40 -15.25
N GLU A 4 18.47 7.24 -14.25
CA GLU A 4 17.39 6.99 -13.29
C GLU A 4 16.06 6.91 -14.04
N MET A 5 15.27 5.88 -13.72
CA MET A 5 13.98 5.60 -14.33
C MET A 5 12.85 5.99 -13.39
N THR A 6 11.73 6.41 -13.97
CA THR A 6 10.50 6.60 -13.21
C THR A 6 9.90 5.26 -12.81
N SER A 7 9.03 5.23 -11.79
CA SER A 7 8.29 4.01 -11.40
C SER A 7 7.52 3.40 -12.57
N ARG A 8 6.90 4.23 -13.42
CA ARG A 8 6.23 3.77 -14.64
C ARG A 8 7.18 3.03 -15.58
N GLU A 9 8.37 3.57 -15.80
CA GLU A 9 9.36 2.97 -16.70
C GLU A 9 9.88 1.64 -16.15
N ARG A 10 10.19 1.57 -14.85
CA ARG A 10 10.62 0.32 -14.22
C ARG A 10 9.55 -0.75 -14.34
N ILE A 11 8.30 -0.43 -13.98
CA ILE A 11 7.19 -1.38 -14.03
C ILE A 11 6.91 -1.86 -15.46
N ALA A 12 6.90 -0.94 -16.44
CA ALA A 12 6.72 -1.31 -17.84
C ALA A 12 7.81 -2.27 -18.33
N ARG A 13 9.07 -2.10 -17.88
CA ARG A 13 10.16 -3.01 -18.23
C ARG A 13 10.05 -4.37 -17.56
N MET A 14 9.60 -4.43 -16.31
CA MET A 14 9.36 -5.72 -15.64
C MET A 14 8.31 -6.54 -16.40
N TYR A 15 7.21 -5.92 -16.82
CA TYR A 15 6.20 -6.59 -17.67
C TYR A 15 6.72 -7.00 -19.05
N ALA A 16 7.68 -6.25 -19.59
CA ALA A 16 8.32 -6.56 -20.87
C ALA A 16 9.53 -7.51 -20.74
N HIS A 17 9.84 -8.00 -19.53
CA HIS A 17 11.02 -8.80 -19.22
C HIS A 17 12.34 -8.15 -19.70
N ARG A 18 12.53 -6.86 -19.39
CA ARG A 18 13.74 -6.09 -19.72
C ARG A 18 14.43 -5.55 -18.46
N GLU A 19 15.73 -5.33 -18.55
CA GLU A 19 16.51 -4.69 -17.47
C GLU A 19 16.04 -3.25 -17.18
N ALA A 20 15.97 -2.89 -15.90
CA ALA A 20 15.74 -1.53 -15.43
C ALA A 20 16.97 -1.03 -14.64
N ASP A 21 16.95 0.22 -14.18
CA ASP A 21 17.98 0.78 -13.30
C ASP A 21 17.98 0.11 -11.90
N ARG A 22 16.81 -0.34 -11.41
CA ARG A 22 16.62 -1.22 -10.25
C ARG A 22 15.32 -2.01 -10.35
N ILE A 23 15.17 -3.02 -9.49
CA ILE A 23 13.89 -3.74 -9.31
C ILE A 23 12.88 -2.77 -8.67
N PRO A 24 11.65 -2.61 -9.20
CA PRO A 24 10.63 -1.80 -8.54
C PRO A 24 10.21 -2.43 -7.21
N VAL A 25 10.05 -1.60 -6.17
CA VAL A 25 9.67 -2.05 -4.82
C VAL A 25 8.43 -1.31 -4.35
N ILE A 26 7.42 -2.05 -3.91
CA ILE A 26 6.19 -1.54 -3.30
C ILE A 26 5.84 -2.34 -2.06
N ASP A 27 5.05 -1.74 -1.17
CA ASP A 27 4.53 -2.41 0.02
C ASP A 27 3.18 -1.79 0.42
N ILE A 28 2.39 -2.55 1.19
CA ILE A 28 1.11 -2.13 1.79
C ILE A 28 1.18 -2.47 3.29
N PRO A 29 1.81 -1.60 4.10
CA PRO A 29 2.01 -1.88 5.52
C PRO A 29 0.71 -1.74 6.32
N TRP A 30 0.62 -2.46 7.43
CA TRP A 30 -0.39 -2.22 8.45
C TRP A 30 -0.21 -0.84 9.09
N GLN A 31 -1.29 -0.24 9.57
CA GLN A 31 -1.22 1.04 10.28
C GLN A 31 -0.29 0.98 11.50
N ALA A 32 -0.32 -0.13 12.25
CA ALA A 32 0.60 -0.35 13.37
C ALA A 32 2.09 -0.35 12.96
N THR A 33 2.40 -0.74 11.72
CA THR A 33 3.78 -0.67 11.18
C THR A 33 4.18 0.77 10.91
N ILE A 34 3.29 1.59 10.35
CA ILE A 34 3.52 3.03 10.14
C ILE A 34 3.78 3.72 11.48
N GLU A 35 2.95 3.46 12.49
CA GLU A 35 3.12 4.02 13.83
C GLU A 35 4.46 3.61 14.46
N ARG A 36 4.90 2.37 14.24
CA ARG A 36 6.22 1.91 14.69
C ARG A 36 7.34 2.68 14.00
N TRP A 37 7.30 2.81 12.67
CA TRP A 37 8.32 3.56 11.94
C TRP A 37 8.38 5.03 12.37
N CYS A 38 7.24 5.65 12.70
CA CYS A 38 7.23 7.00 13.26
C CYS A 38 8.00 7.09 14.59
N ARG A 39 7.80 6.12 15.49
CA ARG A 39 8.59 6.02 16.75
C ARG A 39 10.07 5.74 16.51
N GLU A 40 10.42 5.11 15.39
CA GLU A 40 11.79 4.76 15.00
C GLU A 40 12.51 5.88 14.21
N GLY A 41 11.83 6.99 13.90
CA GLY A 41 12.45 8.17 13.29
C GLY A 41 11.88 8.59 11.93
N MET A 42 10.87 7.89 11.40
CA MET A 42 10.12 8.39 10.25
C MET A 42 9.27 9.61 10.68
N PRO A 43 9.33 10.76 9.99
CA PRO A 43 8.53 11.92 10.38
C PRO A 43 7.02 11.67 10.33
N GLU A 44 6.28 12.16 11.33
CA GLU A 44 4.82 12.10 11.33
C GLU A 44 4.23 12.81 10.10
N GLY A 45 3.26 12.18 9.45
CA GLY A 45 2.64 12.69 8.22
C GLY A 45 3.47 12.54 6.95
N MET A 46 4.72 12.06 7.03
CA MET A 46 5.50 11.69 5.84
C MET A 46 5.01 10.37 5.25
N SER A 47 4.95 10.32 3.92
CA SER A 47 4.69 9.06 3.21
C SER A 47 5.86 8.10 3.39
N TYR A 48 5.60 6.86 3.83
CA TYR A 48 6.62 5.81 3.89
C TYR A 48 7.22 5.52 2.50
N VAL A 49 6.45 5.75 1.43
CA VAL A 49 6.90 5.61 0.05
C VAL A 49 8.01 6.62 -0.26
N ASP A 50 7.89 7.84 0.26
CA ASP A 50 8.91 8.87 0.08
C ASP A 50 10.11 8.62 1.02
N TYR A 51 9.85 8.21 2.26
CA TYR A 51 10.89 7.96 3.26
C TYR A 51 11.85 6.82 2.88
N PHE A 52 11.32 5.73 2.31
CA PHE A 52 12.12 4.56 1.90
C PHE A 52 12.45 4.51 0.40
N ASP A 53 12.14 5.58 -0.35
CA ASP A 53 12.35 5.65 -1.81
C ASP A 53 11.73 4.46 -2.58
N LEU A 54 10.48 4.15 -2.24
CA LEU A 54 9.70 3.12 -2.91
C LEU A 54 9.08 3.64 -4.20
N ASP A 55 8.68 2.72 -5.07
CA ASP A 55 8.01 3.07 -6.31
C ASP A 55 6.58 3.55 -6.04
N ARG A 56 6.25 4.73 -6.58
CA ARG A 56 4.96 5.39 -6.34
C ARG A 56 3.87 4.71 -7.15
N ILE A 57 3.10 3.83 -6.52
CA ILE A 57 1.91 3.20 -7.08
C ILE A 57 0.68 3.64 -6.27
N ALA A 58 -0.32 4.18 -6.96
CA ALA A 58 -1.62 4.46 -6.38
C ALA A 58 -2.47 3.17 -6.35
N HIS A 59 -3.05 2.87 -5.19
CA HIS A 59 -4.05 1.81 -5.07
C HIS A 59 -5.44 2.39 -5.34
N ILE A 60 -6.17 1.78 -6.27
CA ILE A 60 -7.56 2.12 -6.57
C ILE A 60 -8.39 0.86 -6.33
N SER A 61 -9.29 0.93 -5.37
CA SER A 61 -10.25 -0.15 -5.08
C SER A 61 -11.67 0.34 -5.29
N VAL A 62 -12.53 -0.59 -5.71
CA VAL A 62 -13.97 -0.40 -5.76
C VAL A 62 -14.63 -1.46 -4.88
N ASP A 63 -15.77 -1.13 -4.29
CA ASP A 63 -16.62 -2.13 -3.65
C ASP A 63 -17.27 -2.99 -4.75
N ASN A 64 -16.72 -4.20 -4.92
CA ASN A 64 -17.21 -5.22 -5.84
C ASN A 64 -17.99 -6.32 -5.10
N SER A 65 -18.42 -6.08 -3.85
CA SER A 65 -19.19 -7.05 -3.09
C SER A 65 -20.62 -7.18 -3.64
N PRO A 66 -21.34 -8.28 -3.32
CA PRO A 66 -22.77 -8.41 -3.63
C PRO A 66 -23.67 -7.38 -2.94
N ARG A 67 -23.13 -6.60 -1.98
CA ARG A 67 -23.89 -5.63 -1.17
C ARG A 67 -25.12 -6.21 -0.47
N TYR A 68 -25.03 -7.46 -0.01
CA TYR A 68 -26.07 -8.05 0.82
C TYR A 68 -26.27 -7.24 2.11
N PRO A 69 -27.48 -7.25 2.69
CA PRO A 69 -27.71 -6.62 3.98
C PRO A 69 -26.73 -7.14 5.04
N VAL A 70 -26.09 -6.20 5.74
CA VAL A 70 -25.12 -6.50 6.79
C VAL A 70 -25.81 -6.45 8.15
N ARG A 71 -25.49 -7.40 9.02
CA ARG A 71 -25.92 -7.44 10.42
C ARG A 71 -24.71 -7.43 11.33
N ILE A 72 -24.66 -6.47 12.25
CA ILE A 72 -23.68 -6.41 13.34
C ILE A 72 -24.06 -7.47 14.38
N LEU A 73 -23.09 -8.30 14.74
CA LEU A 73 -23.21 -9.30 15.81
C LEU A 73 -22.62 -8.76 17.12
N GLU A 74 -21.54 -7.99 17.01
CA GLU A 74 -20.82 -7.41 18.14
C GLU A 74 -20.10 -6.13 17.68
N GLU A 75 -20.08 -5.12 18.53
CA GLU A 75 -19.39 -3.85 18.31
C GLU A 75 -18.77 -3.39 19.62
N THR A 76 -17.47 -3.07 19.55
CA THR A 76 -16.68 -2.52 20.64
C THR A 76 -15.88 -1.32 20.11
N ASP A 77 -15.21 -0.60 21.01
CA ASP A 77 -14.31 0.50 20.61
C ASP A 77 -13.14 0.02 19.73
N ASP A 78 -12.80 -1.28 19.80
CA ASP A 78 -11.65 -1.87 19.11
C ASP A 78 -12.01 -2.64 17.83
N TYR A 79 -13.22 -3.21 17.75
CA TYR A 79 -13.62 -4.07 16.63
C TYR A 79 -15.12 -4.17 16.40
N VAL A 80 -15.49 -4.57 15.17
CA VAL A 80 -16.86 -4.91 14.76
C VAL A 80 -16.88 -6.31 14.17
N ILE A 81 -17.73 -7.18 14.72
CA ILE A 81 -18.05 -8.49 14.13
C ILE A 81 -19.39 -8.36 13.41
N GLN A 82 -19.41 -8.67 12.12
CA GLN A 82 -20.58 -8.55 11.27
C GLN A 82 -20.71 -9.73 10.31
N THR A 83 -21.94 -10.03 9.90
CA THR A 83 -22.27 -11.06 8.91
C THR A 83 -23.18 -10.51 7.83
N THR A 84 -23.17 -11.13 6.65
CA THR A 84 -24.18 -10.91 5.61
C THR A 84 -25.27 -11.99 5.70
N ALA A 85 -26.48 -11.67 5.24
CA ALA A 85 -27.58 -12.63 5.10
C ALA A 85 -27.28 -13.73 4.06
#